data_AF-A0A9E5NBG2-F1
#
_entry.id   AF-A0A9E5NBG2-F1
#
_cell.length_a   1.000
_cell.length_b   1.000
_cell.length_c   1.000
_cell.angle_alpha   90.00
_cell.angle_beta   90.00
_cell.angle_gamma   90.00
#
_symmetry.space_group_name_H-M   'P 1'
#
loop_
_entity.id
_entity.type
_entity.pdbx_description
1 polymer ?
#
loop_
_entity_poly.entity_id
_entity_poly.type
_entity_poly.pdbx_seq_one_letter_code
_entity_poly.pdbx_strand_id
1 'polypeptide(L)'
;LYRLQEVDLELDRIKGRLDEIKAILSESQELDQARIELEESLAHLKEAEAESRSAERFVASQRSKIEETDSKLYGGSITSPKELEDLQLEAMSLRRHLGTLEDRLLEAMMR
;
A
#
# COMPACT_ATOMS: atom_id res chain seq x y z
N LEU A 1 -18.62 66.05 8.18
CA LEU A 1 -19.28 65.04 7.33
C LEU A 1 -18.37 64.56 6.20
N TYR A 2 -17.88 65.44 5.33
CA TYR A 2 -17.08 65.08 4.14
C TYR A 2 -15.81 64.24 4.42
N ARG A 3 -14.97 64.63 5.39
CA ARG A 3 -13.77 63.86 5.78
C ARG A 3 -14.06 62.46 6.31
N LEU A 4 -15.21 62.25 6.96
CA LEU A 4 -15.59 60.92 7.45
C LEU A 4 -15.96 60.02 6.26
N GLN A 5 -16.70 60.57 5.29
CA GLN A 5 -17.04 59.87 4.05
C GLN A 5 -15.80 59.50 3.22
N GLU A 6 -14.78 60.36 3.17
CA GLU A 6 -13.51 60.04 2.50
C GLU A 6 -12.79 58.86 3.18
N VAL A 7 -12.74 58.87 4.52
CA VAL A 7 -12.13 57.78 5.30
C VAL A 7 -12.92 56.48 5.14
N ASP A 8 -14.25 56.53 5.14
CA ASP A 8 -15.11 55.37 4.93
C ASP A 8 -14.88 54.76 3.53
N LEU A 9 -14.73 55.60 2.51
CA LEU A 9 -14.49 55.16 1.13
C LEU A 9 -13.11 54.48 0.97
N GLU A 10 -12.09 54.98 1.66
CA GLU A 10 -10.77 54.33 1.72
C GLU A 10 -10.84 52.99 2.45
N LEU A 11 -11.59 52.92 3.55
CA LEU A 11 -11.80 51.70 4.33
C LEU A 11 -12.46 50.60 3.49
N ASP A 12 -13.49 50.96 2.73
CA ASP A 12 -14.19 50.02 1.84
C ASP A 12 -13.28 49.52 0.72
N ARG A 13 -12.46 50.42 0.14
CA ARG A 13 -11.46 50.04 -0.87
C ARG A 13 -10.42 49.07 -0.33
N ILE A 14 -9.93 49.30 0.89
CA ILE A 14 -8.94 48.44 1.54
C ILE A 14 -9.55 47.08 1.86
N LYS A 15 -10.79 47.04 2.36
CA LYS A 15 -11.52 45.79 2.63
C LYS A 15 -11.74 44.98 1.37
N GLY A 16 -12.21 45.59 0.27
CA GLY A 16 -12.39 44.90 -1.00
C GLY A 16 -11.09 44.28 -1.51
N ARG A 17 -9.98 45.03 -1.43
CA ARG A 17 -8.66 44.52 -1.80
C ARG A 17 -8.15 43.40 -0.88
N LEU A 18 -8.48 43.46 0.41
CA LEU A 18 -8.15 42.39 1.35
C LEU A 18 -8.92 41.11 1.03
N ASP A 19 -10.19 41.21 0.67
CA ASP A 19 -11.02 40.05 0.33
C ASP A 19 -10.59 39.40 -1.00
N GLU A 20 -10.19 40.19 -2.00
CA GLU A 20 -9.56 39.68 -3.23
C GLU A 20 -8.27 38.89 -2.91
N ILE A 21 -7.39 39.45 -2.07
CA ILE A 21 -6.14 38.79 -1.68
C ILE A 21 -6.43 37.50 -0.92
N LYS A 22 -7.42 37.49 -0.02
CA LYS A 22 -7.83 36.29 0.70
C LYS A 22 -8.35 35.21 -0.24
N ALA A 23 -9.16 35.57 -1.25
CA ALA A 23 -9.67 34.60 -2.23
C ALA A 23 -8.53 33.94 -3.01
N ILE A 24 -7.52 34.71 -3.43
CA ILE A 24 -6.32 34.18 -4.11
C ILE A 24 -5.52 33.26 -3.18
N LEU A 25 -5.39 33.63 -1.90
CA LEU A 25 -4.70 32.80 -0.90
C LEU A 25 -5.48 31.51 -0.56
N SER A 26 -6.81 31.52 -0.64
CA SER A 26 -7.64 30.32 -0.43
C SER A 26 -7.38 29.24 -1.49
N GLU A 27 -7.15 29.61 -2.76
CA GLU A 27 -6.75 28.66 -3.81
C GLU A 27 -5.39 28.00 -3.49
N SER A 28 -4.47 28.75 -2.84
CA SER A 28 -3.22 28.19 -2.33
C SER A 28 -3.46 27.21 -1.18
N GLN A 29 -4.45 27.46 -0.33
CA GLN A 29 -4.79 26.55 0.77
C GLN A 29 -5.40 25.24 0.25
N GLU A 30 -6.22 25.30 -0.80
CA GLU A 30 -6.74 24.12 -1.49
C GLU A 30 -5.60 23.31 -2.12
N LEU A 31 -4.62 23.98 -2.74
CA LEU A 31 -3.42 23.32 -3.28
C LEU A 31 -2.57 22.67 -2.19
N ASP A 32 -2.37 23.34 -1.05
CA ASP A 32 -1.63 22.80 0.08
C ASP A 32 -2.34 21.58 0.68
N GLN A 33 -3.67 21.62 0.79
CA GLN A 33 -4.48 20.50 1.25
C GLN A 33 -4.39 19.31 0.30
N ALA A 34 -4.52 19.55 -1.01
CA ALA A 34 -4.38 18.51 -2.02
C ALA A 34 -2.97 17.88 -2.02
N ARG A 35 -1.92 18.66 -1.70
CA ARG A 35 -0.56 18.15 -1.53
C ARG A 35 -0.42 17.23 -0.33
N ILE A 36 -1.02 17.59 0.81
CA ILE A 36 -1.04 16.76 2.01
C ILE A 36 -1.76 15.43 1.72
N GLU A 37 -2.93 15.48 1.10
CA GLU A 37 -3.70 14.27 0.73
C GLU A 37 -2.93 13.37 -0.24
N LEU A 38 -2.20 13.97 -1.19
CA LEU A 38 -1.33 13.23 -2.10
C LEU A 38 -0.18 12.56 -1.35
N GLU A 39 0.50 13.26 -0.44
CA GLU A 39 1.58 12.70 0.36
C GLU A 39 1.10 11.55 1.25
N GLU A 40 -0.06 11.69 1.89
CA GLU A 40 -0.70 10.63 2.68
C GLU A 40 -1.04 9.42 1.81
N SER A 41 -1.66 9.64 0.65
CA SER A 41 -2.00 8.58 -0.30
C SER A 41 -0.75 7.85 -0.82
N LEU A 42 0.33 8.57 -1.10
CA LEU A 42 1.61 7.98 -1.51
C LEU A 42 2.26 7.18 -0.37
N ALA A 43 2.14 7.63 0.87
CA ALA A 43 2.63 6.89 2.03
C ALA A 43 1.88 5.56 2.20
N HIS A 44 0.55 5.60 2.11
CA HIS A 44 -0.29 4.40 2.15
C HIS A 44 0.01 3.43 1.01
N LEU A 45 0.15 3.93 -0.21
CA LEU A 45 0.54 3.12 -1.37
C LEU A 45 1.87 2.40 -1.12
N LYS A 46 2.88 3.13 -0.62
CA LYS A 46 4.20 2.56 -0.35
C LYS A 46 4.16 1.46 0.71
N GLU A 47 3.32 1.63 1.74
CA GLU A 47 3.11 0.63 2.79
C GLU A 47 2.42 -0.62 2.21
N ALA A 48 1.31 -0.46 1.50
CA ALA A 48 0.59 -1.55 0.84
C ALA A 48 1.49 -2.35 -0.12
N GLU A 49 2.29 -1.66 -0.94
CA GLU A 49 3.26 -2.32 -1.81
C GLU A 49 4.34 -3.09 -1.02
N ALA A 50 4.78 -2.57 0.13
CA ALA A 50 5.77 -3.25 0.96
C ALA A 50 5.19 -4.54 1.58
N GLU A 51 3.93 -4.50 2.02
CA GLU A 51 3.20 -5.68 2.49
C GLU A 51 3.02 -6.72 1.38
N SER A 52 2.55 -6.30 0.20
CA SER A 52 2.38 -7.18 -0.96
C SER A 52 3.70 -7.85 -1.35
N ARG A 53 4.79 -7.08 -1.49
CA ARG A 53 6.13 -7.65 -1.78
C ARG A 53 6.60 -8.61 -0.70
N SER A 54 6.22 -8.40 0.55
CA SER A 54 6.53 -9.33 1.64
C SER A 54 5.78 -10.65 1.48
N ALA A 55 4.47 -10.58 1.22
CA ALA A 55 3.63 -11.75 0.96
C ALA A 55 4.11 -12.55 -0.27
N GLU A 56 4.49 -11.88 -1.36
CA GLU A 56 5.07 -12.51 -2.55
C GLU A 56 6.33 -13.31 -2.23
N ARG A 57 7.23 -12.78 -1.38
CA ARG A 57 8.44 -13.49 -0.95
C ARG A 57 8.12 -14.76 -0.17
N PHE A 58 7.10 -14.75 0.68
CA PHE A 58 6.68 -15.95 1.40
C PHE A 58 6.12 -17.01 0.45
N VAL A 59 5.28 -16.62 -0.52
CA VAL A 59 4.76 -17.52 -1.55
C VAL A 59 5.91 -18.12 -2.38
N ALA A 60 6.85 -17.30 -2.84
CA ALA A 60 8.01 -17.75 -3.61
C ALA A 60 8.88 -18.75 -2.84
N SER A 61 9.21 -18.44 -1.58
CA SER A 61 9.97 -19.34 -0.70
C SER A 61 9.27 -20.69 -0.51
N GLN A 62 7.94 -20.66 -0.29
CA GLN A 62 7.16 -21.87 -0.13
C GLN A 62 7.11 -22.72 -1.40
N ARG A 63 7.00 -22.08 -2.58
CA ARG A 63 7.06 -22.77 -3.88
C ARG A 63 8.42 -23.43 -4.10
N SER A 64 9.52 -22.74 -3.81
CA SER A 64 10.87 -23.33 -3.90
C SER A 64 11.02 -24.54 -2.98
N LYS A 65 10.45 -24.49 -1.76
CA LYS A 65 10.50 -25.63 -0.85
C LYS A 65 9.69 -26.82 -1.37
N ILE A 66 8.51 -26.58 -1.96
CA ILE A 66 7.71 -27.62 -2.63
C ILE A 66 8.50 -28.24 -3.78
N GLU A 67 9.16 -27.43 -4.61
CA GLU A 67 9.95 -27.90 -5.75
C GLU A 67 11.14 -28.77 -5.30
N GLU A 68 11.82 -28.40 -4.22
CA GLU A 68 12.88 -29.22 -3.61
C GLU A 68 12.34 -30.56 -3.10
N THR A 69 11.20 -30.54 -2.40
CA THR A 69 10.54 -31.76 -1.89
C THR A 69 10.06 -32.66 -3.01
N ASP A 70 9.41 -32.11 -4.04
CA ASP A 70 8.96 -32.85 -5.22
C ASP A 70 10.16 -33.47 -5.96
N SER A 71 11.27 -32.73 -6.08
CA SER A 71 12.51 -33.24 -6.68
C SER A 71 13.07 -34.44 -5.93
N LYS A 72 13.02 -34.45 -4.58
CA LYS A 72 13.42 -35.60 -3.77
C LYS A 72 12.46 -36.77 -3.91
N LEU A 73 11.16 -36.49 -3.96
CA LEU A 73 10.11 -37.51 -4.05
C LEU A 73 10.15 -38.25 -5.40
N TYR A 74 10.35 -37.51 -6.50
CA TYR A 74 10.34 -38.06 -7.85
C TYR A 74 11.74 -38.36 -8.41
N GLY A 75 12.81 -37.88 -7.76
CA GLY A 75 14.19 -38.08 -8.18
C GLY A 75 14.74 -39.48 -7.93
N GLY A 76 13.94 -40.40 -7.39
CA GLY A 76 14.32 -41.81 -7.17
C GLY A 76 15.45 -42.01 -6.16
N SER A 77 15.84 -40.95 -5.43
CA SER A 77 16.94 -40.97 -4.47
C SER A 77 16.58 -41.71 -3.17
N ILE A 78 15.29 -41.90 -2.92
CA ILE A 78 14.74 -42.44 -1.68
C ILE A 78 14.07 -43.76 -2.01
N THR A 79 14.62 -44.81 -1.43
CA THR A 79 14.22 -46.21 -1.66
C THR A 79 13.44 -46.81 -0.50
N SER A 80 13.41 -46.14 0.66
CA SER A 80 12.65 -46.57 1.82
C SER A 80 11.16 -46.21 1.68
N PRO A 81 10.23 -47.18 1.74
CA PRO A 81 8.80 -46.91 1.62
C PRO A 81 8.27 -45.92 2.68
N LYS A 82 8.82 -45.98 3.89
CA LYS A 82 8.43 -45.10 4.99
C LYS A 82 8.88 -43.65 4.77
N GLU A 83 10.10 -43.46 4.28
CA GLU A 83 10.62 -42.12 3.97
C GLU A 83 9.87 -41.48 2.80
N LEU A 84 9.45 -42.29 1.81
CA LEU A 84 8.58 -41.83 0.73
C LEU A 84 7.23 -41.35 1.24
N GLU A 85 6.60 -42.10 2.16
CA GLU A 85 5.34 -41.71 2.78
C GLU A 85 5.49 -40.41 3.59
N ASP A 86 6.54 -40.30 4.40
CA ASP A 86 6.84 -39.10 5.18
C ASP A 86 7.02 -37.86 4.27
N LEU A 87 7.73 -38.01 3.14
CA LEU A 87 7.91 -36.93 2.15
C LEU A 87 6.63 -36.55 1.42
N GLN A 88 5.77 -37.52 1.10
CA GLN A 88 4.45 -37.22 0.52
C GLN A 88 3.61 -36.38 1.50
N LEU A 89 3.62 -36.74 2.78
CA LEU A 89 2.92 -35.98 3.82
C LEU A 89 3.50 -34.57 3.97
N GLU A 90 4.83 -34.42 3.92
CA GLU A 90 5.48 -33.11 3.93
C GLU A 90 5.05 -32.27 2.72
N ALA A 91 5.11 -32.83 1.50
CA ALA A 91 4.70 -32.13 0.28
C ALA A 91 3.23 -31.68 0.35
N MET A 92 2.33 -32.53 0.85
CA MET A 92 0.92 -32.18 1.05
C MET A 92 0.75 -31.03 2.06
N SER A 93 1.49 -31.05 3.16
CA SER A 93 1.47 -29.99 4.17
C SER A 93 1.97 -28.66 3.59
N LEU A 94 3.08 -28.70 2.84
CA LEU A 94 3.64 -27.52 2.19
C LEU A 94 2.67 -26.90 1.18
N ARG A 95 1.97 -27.70 0.38
CA ARG A 95 0.95 -27.23 -0.57
C ARG A 95 -0.26 -26.61 0.13
N ARG A 96 -0.72 -27.18 1.26
CA ARG A 96 -1.80 -26.55 2.06
C ARG A 96 -1.36 -25.18 2.58
N HIS A 97 -0.14 -25.08 3.09
CA HIS A 97 0.38 -23.81 3.57
C HIS A 97 0.59 -22.79 2.44
N LEU A 98 0.97 -23.24 1.24
CA LEU A 98 1.04 -22.38 0.05
C LEU A 98 -0.31 -21.72 -0.23
N GLY A 99 -1.42 -22.46 -0.19
CA GLY A 99 -2.75 -21.88 -0.38
C GLY A 99 -3.05 -20.77 0.63
N THR A 100 -2.73 -20.99 1.91
CA THR A 100 -2.88 -19.93 2.94
C THR A 100 -2.02 -18.70 2.67
N LEU A 101 -0.82 -18.87 2.11
CA LEU A 101 0.06 -17.75 1.76
C LEU A 101 -0.44 -17.01 0.52
N GLU A 102 -1.01 -17.72 -0.46
CA GLU A 102 -1.62 -17.14 -1.65
C GLU A 102 -2.88 -16.34 -1.29
N ASP A 103 -3.71 -16.83 -0.36
CA ASP A 103 -4.86 -16.07 0.17
C ASP A 103 -4.41 -14.78 0.86
N ARG A 104 -3.34 -14.85 1.67
CA ARG A 104 -2.76 -13.67 2.33
C ARG A 104 -2.16 -12.67 1.35
N LEU A 105 -1.54 -13.15 0.27
CA LEU A 105 -1.04 -12.29 -0.79
C LEU A 105 -2.20 -11.58 -1.49
N LEU A 106 -3.27 -12.31 -1.81
CA LEU A 106 -4.46 -11.72 -2.42
C LEU A 106 -5.06 -10.64 -1.52
N GLU A 107 -5.18 -10.91 -0.21
CA GLU A 107 -5.66 -9.92 0.75
C GLU A 107 -4.75 -8.68 0.81
N ALA A 108 -3.43 -8.85 0.78
CA ALA A 108 -2.47 -7.75 0.77
C ALA A 108 -2.53 -6.91 -0.51
N MET A 109 -2.91 -7.50 -1.65
CA MET A 109 -3.08 -6.77 -2.92
C MET A 109 -4.41 -6.00 -3.01
N MET A 110 -5.40 -6.36 -2.18
CA MET A 110 -6.73 -5.73 -2.17
C MET A 110 -6.87 -4.60 -1.15
N ARG A 111 -5.86 -4.40 -0.28
CA ARG A 111 -5.78 -3.30 0.69
C ARG A 111 -5.08 -2.10 0.06
#